data_AF-A0A178XGI4-F1
#
_entry.id   AF-A0A178XGI4-F1
#
_cell.length_a   1.000
_cell.length_b   1.000
_cell.length_c   1.000
_cell.angle_alpha   90.00
_cell.angle_beta   90.00
_cell.angle_gamma   90.00
#
_symmetry.space_group_name_H-M   'P 1'
#
loop_
_entity.id
_entity.type
_entity.pdbx_description
1 polymer ?
#
loop_
_entity_poly.entity_id
_entity_poly.type
_entity_poly.pdbx_seq_one_letter_code
_entity_poly.pdbx_strand_id
1 'polypeptide(L)'
;MEATLPRTGGVYSPPAGTKGVPNTTIQSVPYNALIDDLTADANAARPITAGGTGATSASAARAALGAQASSAALTSIAGLVTSADKMIYTTAADAYATTALTPFVRTLLDDATAAAALTTLGVSAFAQTVLDDADAATARATLGANNASNLTTGTIPNTRVSGVYDQFTQVRASSDGEAFSLLGSATGDPFIAFWKASDRKGYIQHRDGTANGDGIRVANDDTGDYLYVSNVNSIDALKFYDSSVAAHNTVWHSGNLAASDINTLYGYTPASNAVQVAAGNGLTGGGAISATRTLTLGTPSDITNSTTNSVTATSHTHALGFIAAEVYTGTSATNTNYPVGTYILAQDAGTNRNASSPVYYNSGDSIRFNTVSGTALSGTWRARGYEDQSGARATLFQRTA
;
A
#
# COMPACT_ATOMS: atom_id res chain seq x y z
N MET A 1 -130.49 26.18 6.46
CA MET A 1 -130.29 25.82 7.87
C MET A 1 -129.75 24.41 7.88
N GLU A 2 -128.44 24.27 8.04
CA GLU A 2 -127.78 22.98 8.18
C GLU A 2 -128.24 22.41 9.53
N ALA A 3 -129.11 21.40 9.51
CA ALA A 3 -129.64 20.82 10.73
C ALA A 3 -128.49 20.12 11.46
N THR A 4 -128.11 20.65 12.62
CA THR A 4 -127.22 19.97 13.56
C THR A 4 -127.76 18.56 13.81
N LEU A 5 -126.98 17.54 13.43
CA LEU A 5 -127.35 16.15 13.67
C LEU A 5 -127.67 15.96 15.16
N PRO A 6 -128.80 15.31 15.51
CA PRO A 6 -129.31 15.27 16.88
C PRO A 6 -128.53 14.23 17.70
N ARG A 7 -127.26 14.54 18.00
CA ARG A 7 -126.39 13.72 18.84
C ARG A 7 -126.05 14.47 20.12
N THR A 8 -126.17 13.81 21.27
CA THR A 8 -125.77 14.33 22.58
C THR A 8 -124.81 13.33 23.21
N GLY A 9 -123.58 13.74 23.52
CA GLY A 9 -122.56 12.84 24.08
C GLY A 9 -122.17 11.67 23.17
N GLY A 10 -122.30 11.82 21.85
CA GLY A 10 -122.00 10.76 20.85
C GLY A 10 -123.18 9.84 20.53
N VAL A 11 -124.23 9.84 21.35
CA VAL A 11 -125.46 9.07 21.14
C VAL A 11 -126.44 9.88 20.28
N TYR A 12 -126.85 9.33 19.15
CA TYR A 12 -127.93 9.80 18.30
C TYR A 12 -129.28 9.59 19.00
N SER A 13 -130.10 10.63 19.00
CA SER A 13 -131.51 10.54 19.40
C SER A 13 -132.33 11.13 18.26
N PRO A 14 -133.39 10.47 17.77
CA PRO A 14 -134.21 11.04 16.71
C PRO A 14 -134.83 12.37 17.20
N PRO A 15 -134.96 13.40 16.33
CA PRO A 15 -135.52 14.68 16.73
C PRO A 15 -136.89 14.51 17.38
N ALA A 16 -137.21 15.36 18.37
CA ALA A 16 -138.51 15.30 19.04
C ALA A 16 -139.66 15.41 18.02
N GLY A 17 -140.68 14.55 18.16
CA GLY A 17 -141.80 14.47 17.22
C GLY A 17 -141.57 13.58 16.00
N THR A 18 -140.40 12.94 15.86
CA THR A 18 -140.11 12.04 14.72
C THR A 18 -140.93 10.75 14.77
N LYS A 19 -141.34 10.25 15.94
CA LYS A 19 -142.17 9.03 16.04
C LYS A 19 -143.63 9.31 15.67
N GLY A 20 -144.21 8.48 14.82
CA GLY A 20 -145.61 8.54 14.43
C GLY A 20 -146.54 8.18 15.59
N VAL A 21 -147.70 8.85 15.64
CA VAL A 21 -148.78 8.61 16.60
C VAL A 21 -149.93 7.84 15.95
N PRO A 22 -150.62 6.91 16.66
CA PRO A 22 -151.76 6.17 16.13
C PRO A 22 -152.87 7.07 15.57
N ASN A 23 -153.64 6.55 14.61
CA ASN A 23 -154.75 7.26 13.94
C ASN A 23 -154.35 8.51 13.15
N THR A 24 -153.11 8.53 12.65
CA THR A 24 -152.64 9.51 11.67
C THR A 24 -152.40 8.86 10.30
N THR A 25 -152.10 9.67 9.28
CA THR A 25 -151.89 9.22 7.89
C THR A 25 -150.80 8.16 7.73
N ILE A 26 -149.81 8.14 8.63
CA ILE A 26 -148.71 7.17 8.61
C ILE A 26 -149.03 6.03 9.59
N GLN A 27 -148.81 4.78 9.15
CA GLN A 27 -148.88 3.63 10.05
C GLN A 27 -147.76 3.74 11.10
N SER A 28 -148.13 4.17 12.31
CA SER A 28 -147.17 4.50 13.36
C SER A 28 -146.29 3.33 13.79
N VAL A 29 -146.80 2.10 13.78
CA VAL A 29 -146.06 0.90 14.20
C VAL A 29 -144.84 0.62 13.28
N PRO A 30 -145.00 0.36 11.97
CA PRO A 30 -143.87 0.08 11.09
C PRO A 30 -142.92 1.28 10.95
N TYR A 31 -143.45 2.50 10.99
CA TYR A 31 -142.63 3.70 10.92
C TYR A 31 -141.77 3.90 12.18
N ASN A 32 -142.34 3.71 13.38
CA ASN A 32 -141.57 3.80 14.62
C ASN A 32 -140.52 2.69 14.72
N ALA A 33 -140.81 1.48 14.25
CA ALA A 33 -139.84 0.39 14.17
C ALA A 33 -138.66 0.76 13.26
N LEU A 34 -138.92 1.32 12.07
CA LEU A 34 -137.87 1.82 11.19
C LEU A 34 -137.00 2.89 11.88
N ILE A 35 -137.62 3.88 12.53
CA ILE A 35 -136.88 4.93 13.24
C ILE A 35 -136.05 4.36 14.40
N ASP A 36 -136.57 3.37 15.11
CA ASP A 36 -135.85 2.67 16.18
C ASP A 36 -134.67 1.85 15.62
N ASP A 37 -134.85 1.15 14.49
CA ASP A 37 -133.77 0.43 13.79
C ASP A 37 -132.66 1.38 13.32
N LEU A 38 -133.02 2.52 12.71
CA LEU A 38 -132.05 3.56 12.30
C LEU A 38 -131.34 4.20 13.50
N THR A 39 -132.06 4.40 14.61
CA THR A 39 -131.48 4.93 15.85
C THR A 39 -130.51 3.93 16.48
N ALA A 40 -130.83 2.64 16.42
CA ALA A 40 -129.97 1.57 16.88
C ALA A 40 -128.72 1.45 16.00
N ASP A 41 -128.86 1.42 14.67
CA ASP A 41 -127.73 1.36 13.73
C ASP A 41 -126.78 2.57 13.88
N ALA A 42 -127.35 3.78 14.00
CA ALA A 42 -126.56 4.99 14.18
C ALA A 42 -125.77 5.05 15.49
N ASN A 43 -126.20 4.30 16.52
CA ASN A 43 -125.58 4.25 17.85
C ASN A 43 -124.76 3.00 18.11
N ALA A 44 -124.96 1.93 17.34
CA ALA A 44 -124.12 0.77 17.39
C ALA A 44 -122.67 1.19 17.06
N ALA A 45 -121.73 0.77 17.89
CA ALA A 45 -120.31 0.96 17.59
C ALA A 45 -120.01 0.29 16.25
N ARG A 46 -119.69 1.07 15.22
CA ARG A 46 -119.38 0.52 13.89
C ARG A 46 -118.06 -0.25 13.97
N PRO A 47 -118.05 -1.56 13.66
CA PRO A 47 -116.80 -2.29 13.54
C PRO A 47 -115.88 -1.61 12.54
N ILE A 48 -114.57 -1.79 12.68
CA ILE A 48 -113.58 -1.23 11.74
C ILE A 48 -113.90 -1.66 10.29
N THR A 49 -114.46 -2.86 10.11
CA THR A 49 -114.96 -3.42 8.84
C THR A 49 -116.14 -2.64 8.23
N ALA A 50 -116.88 -1.84 9.02
CA ALA A 50 -118.01 -1.01 8.59
C ALA A 50 -117.67 0.50 8.54
N GLY A 51 -116.40 0.85 8.27
CA GLY A 51 -115.99 2.23 7.94
C GLY A 51 -115.59 3.10 9.13
N GLY A 52 -115.20 2.53 10.27
CA GLY A 52 -114.75 3.29 11.45
C GLY A 52 -113.54 4.22 11.24
N THR A 53 -112.83 4.11 10.11
CA THR A 53 -111.71 4.99 9.71
C THR A 53 -112.06 5.91 8.54
N GLY A 54 -113.26 5.82 7.96
CA GLY A 54 -113.63 6.52 6.72
C GLY A 54 -112.90 6.04 5.45
N ALA A 55 -112.06 5.02 5.56
CA ALA A 55 -111.26 4.51 4.45
C ALA A 55 -111.94 3.35 3.69
N THR A 56 -111.77 3.30 2.38
CA THR A 56 -112.28 2.23 1.49
C THR A 56 -111.21 1.20 1.11
N SER A 57 -109.99 1.33 1.64
CA SER A 57 -108.89 0.38 1.42
C SER A 57 -108.10 0.15 2.71
N ALA A 58 -107.45 -1.01 2.81
CA ALA A 58 -106.62 -1.34 3.97
C ALA A 58 -105.46 -0.36 4.18
N SER A 59 -104.90 0.22 3.11
CA SER A 59 -103.84 1.22 3.19
C SER A 59 -104.34 2.54 3.78
N ALA A 60 -105.47 3.05 3.31
CA ALA A 60 -106.08 4.26 3.84
C ALA A 60 -106.56 4.07 5.29
N ALA A 61 -107.06 2.89 5.64
CA ALA A 61 -107.46 2.58 7.02
C ALA A 61 -106.27 2.59 7.98
N ARG A 62 -105.12 2.03 7.58
CA ARG A 62 -103.88 2.09 8.37
C ARG A 62 -103.37 3.52 8.53
N ALA A 63 -103.39 4.31 7.45
CA ALA A 63 -102.98 5.72 7.50
C ALA A 63 -103.85 6.53 8.48
N ALA A 64 -105.18 6.35 8.43
CA ALA A 64 -106.11 7.02 9.33
C ALA A 64 -105.91 6.64 10.82
N LEU A 65 -105.46 5.42 11.10
CA LEU A 65 -105.15 4.94 12.45
C LEU A 65 -103.72 5.25 12.91
N GLY A 66 -102.86 5.78 12.03
CA GLY A 66 -101.42 5.91 12.29
C GLY A 66 -100.70 4.57 12.43
N ALA A 67 -101.27 3.47 11.93
CA ALA A 67 -100.70 2.13 12.03
C ALA A 67 -99.67 1.87 10.91
N GLN A 68 -98.56 1.21 11.26
CA GLN A 68 -97.59 0.73 10.27
C GLN A 68 -98.19 -0.36 9.37
N ALA A 69 -97.73 -0.45 8.12
CA ALA A 69 -98.09 -1.57 7.24
C ALA A 69 -97.53 -2.89 7.79
N SER A 70 -98.25 -4.00 7.56
CA SER A 70 -97.75 -5.33 7.93
C SER A 70 -96.43 -5.61 7.20
N SER A 71 -95.39 -5.90 7.98
CA SER A 71 -94.03 -6.16 7.48
C SER A 71 -93.42 -7.27 8.33
N ALA A 72 -93.05 -8.38 7.68
CA ALA A 72 -92.43 -9.51 8.35
C ALA A 72 -91.09 -9.12 9.02
N ALA A 73 -90.30 -8.25 8.37
CA ALA A 73 -89.07 -7.70 8.93
C ALA A 73 -89.31 -6.91 10.22
N LEU A 74 -90.30 -6.01 10.24
CA LEU A 74 -90.61 -5.23 11.44
C LEU A 74 -91.15 -6.10 12.56
N THR A 75 -91.96 -7.12 12.23
CA THR A 75 -92.40 -8.12 13.21
C THR A 75 -91.22 -8.90 13.79
N SER A 76 -90.25 -9.30 12.97
CA SER A 76 -89.06 -10.01 13.45
C SER A 76 -88.19 -9.13 14.34
N ILE A 77 -87.94 -7.88 13.98
CA ILE A 77 -87.18 -6.92 14.81
C ILE A 77 -87.90 -6.63 16.12
N ALA A 78 -89.23 -6.43 16.08
CA ALA A 78 -90.03 -6.16 17.26
C ALA A 78 -90.04 -7.33 18.27
N GLY A 79 -89.78 -8.55 17.79
CA GLY A 79 -89.64 -9.74 18.64
C GLY A 79 -88.27 -9.92 19.29
N LEU A 80 -87.28 -9.07 18.98
CA LEU A 80 -85.93 -9.18 19.54
C LEU A 80 -85.83 -8.59 20.94
N VAL A 81 -85.01 -9.24 21.78
CA VAL A 81 -84.57 -8.66 23.05
C VAL A 81 -83.38 -7.75 22.79
N THR A 82 -83.58 -6.44 22.86
CA THR A 82 -82.52 -5.43 22.76
C THR A 82 -81.91 -5.17 24.14
N SER A 83 -80.79 -5.81 24.46
CA SER A 83 -79.98 -5.51 25.65
C SER A 83 -78.76 -4.67 25.28
N ALA A 84 -78.06 -4.14 26.28
CA ALA A 84 -76.72 -3.56 26.07
C ALA A 84 -75.80 -4.57 25.36
N ASP A 85 -74.81 -4.04 24.63
CA ASP A 85 -73.73 -4.80 24.00
C ASP A 85 -74.20 -5.83 22.95
N LYS A 86 -75.31 -5.53 22.25
CA LYS A 86 -75.84 -6.35 21.15
C LYS A 86 -75.88 -5.60 19.82
N MET A 87 -75.64 -6.33 18.74
CA MET A 87 -75.92 -5.89 17.36
C MET A 87 -77.05 -6.73 16.79
N ILE A 88 -77.98 -6.10 16.06
CA ILE A 88 -79.00 -6.79 15.25
C ILE A 88 -78.38 -7.17 13.90
N TYR A 89 -78.58 -8.41 13.46
CA TYR A 89 -78.14 -8.90 12.14
C TYR A 89 -79.22 -9.76 11.50
N THR A 90 -79.17 -9.91 10.18
CA THR A 90 -80.10 -10.76 9.42
C THR A 90 -79.61 -12.21 9.39
N THR A 91 -80.51 -13.15 9.60
CA THR A 91 -80.23 -14.61 9.48
C THR A 91 -80.90 -15.22 8.25
N ALA A 92 -81.98 -14.61 7.76
CA ALA A 92 -82.65 -14.92 6.50
C ALA A 92 -83.43 -13.67 6.03
N ALA A 93 -84.12 -13.77 4.88
CA ALA A 93 -85.06 -12.72 4.46
C ALA A 93 -86.12 -12.51 5.56
N ASP A 94 -86.33 -11.25 5.94
CA ASP A 94 -87.26 -10.84 7.00
C ASP A 94 -87.02 -11.49 8.39
N ALA A 95 -85.86 -12.11 8.62
CA ALA A 95 -85.50 -12.74 9.89
C ALA A 95 -84.24 -12.08 10.49
N TYR A 96 -84.40 -11.55 11.69
CA TYR A 96 -83.36 -10.84 12.42
C TYR A 96 -83.06 -11.58 13.72
N ALA A 97 -81.81 -11.48 14.17
CA ALA A 97 -81.34 -11.99 15.45
C ALA A 97 -80.39 -10.96 16.09
N THR A 98 -80.09 -11.14 17.37
CA THR A 98 -79.04 -10.36 18.05
C THR A 98 -77.80 -11.20 18.30
N THR A 99 -76.63 -10.58 18.19
CA THR A 99 -75.35 -11.17 18.60
C THR A 99 -74.65 -10.25 19.60
N ALA A 100 -73.80 -10.81 20.46
CA ALA A 100 -73.04 -10.04 21.44
C ALA A 100 -71.83 -9.36 20.80
N LEU A 101 -71.60 -8.08 21.14
CA LEU A 101 -70.35 -7.38 20.87
C LEU A 101 -69.59 -7.19 22.18
N THR A 102 -68.30 -7.47 22.17
CA THR A 102 -67.44 -7.12 23.31
C THR A 102 -67.23 -5.59 23.37
N PRO A 103 -66.88 -5.02 24.53
CA PRO A 103 -66.46 -3.63 24.63
C PRO A 103 -65.35 -3.28 23.64
N PHE A 104 -64.38 -4.17 23.45
CA PHE A 104 -63.28 -4.00 22.50
C PHE A 104 -63.73 -3.94 21.04
N VAL A 105 -64.66 -4.80 20.59
CA VAL A 105 -65.12 -4.74 19.20
C VAL A 105 -65.91 -3.46 18.93
N ARG A 106 -66.56 -2.88 19.94
CA ARG A 106 -67.22 -1.58 19.79
C ARG A 106 -66.25 -0.44 19.54
N THR A 107 -65.05 -0.49 20.15
CA THR A 107 -63.99 0.49 19.88
C THR A 107 -63.31 0.27 18.53
N LEU A 108 -63.62 -0.82 17.82
CA LEU A 108 -63.15 -1.05 16.45
C LEU A 108 -64.20 -0.65 15.41
N LEU A 109 -65.49 -0.75 15.76
CA LEU A 109 -66.61 -0.41 14.90
C LEU A 109 -66.96 1.08 14.91
N ASP A 110 -66.52 1.84 15.92
CA ASP A 110 -66.65 3.30 15.98
C ASP A 110 -65.56 4.03 15.18
N ASP A 111 -64.46 3.34 14.85
CA ASP A 111 -63.33 3.89 14.13
C ASP A 111 -63.69 4.28 12.69
N ALA A 112 -63.55 5.58 12.39
CA ALA A 112 -63.89 6.15 11.09
C ALA A 112 -62.86 5.82 9.97
N THR A 113 -61.67 5.35 10.33
CA THR A 113 -60.57 5.08 9.37
C THR A 113 -59.82 3.80 9.72
N ALA A 114 -59.19 3.18 8.72
CA ALA A 114 -58.36 1.99 8.92
C ALA A 114 -57.17 2.24 9.87
N ALA A 115 -56.57 3.44 9.84
CA ALA A 115 -55.47 3.81 10.74
C ALA A 115 -55.93 3.90 12.22
N ALA A 116 -57.13 4.43 12.46
CA ALA A 116 -57.74 4.43 13.79
C ALA A 116 -57.98 2.99 14.28
N ALA A 117 -58.55 2.14 13.43
CA ALA A 117 -58.73 0.70 13.71
C ALA A 117 -57.42 -0.01 14.06
N LEU A 118 -56.34 0.21 13.31
CA LEU A 118 -55.02 -0.37 13.59
C LEU A 118 -54.45 0.13 14.91
N THR A 119 -54.66 1.41 15.25
CA THR A 119 -54.26 1.99 16.53
C THR A 119 -55.02 1.33 17.69
N THR A 120 -56.34 1.11 17.54
CA THR A 120 -57.17 0.36 18.49
C THR A 120 -56.68 -1.07 18.69
N LEU A 121 -56.20 -1.73 17.63
CA LEU A 121 -55.58 -3.06 17.69
C LEU A 121 -54.18 -3.04 18.33
N GLY A 122 -53.63 -1.87 18.68
CA GLY A 122 -52.32 -1.71 19.30
C GLY A 122 -51.14 -1.64 18.32
N VAL A 123 -51.40 -1.45 17.02
CA VAL A 123 -50.34 -1.29 16.01
C VAL A 123 -49.71 0.09 16.18
N SER A 124 -48.40 0.12 16.42
CA SER A 124 -47.66 1.37 16.59
C SER A 124 -47.64 2.21 15.31
N ALA A 125 -47.43 3.53 15.44
CA ALA A 125 -47.30 4.42 14.29
C ALA A 125 -46.21 3.95 13.31
N PHE A 126 -45.08 3.42 13.81
CA PHE A 126 -44.02 2.87 12.97
C PHE A 126 -44.45 1.60 12.21
N ALA A 127 -45.18 0.69 12.84
CA ALA A 127 -45.67 -0.48 12.12
C ALA A 127 -46.72 -0.10 11.07
N GLN A 128 -47.52 0.94 11.34
CA GLN A 128 -48.46 1.48 10.35
C GLN A 128 -47.74 1.99 9.10
N THR A 129 -46.57 2.65 9.22
CA THR A 129 -45.78 3.11 8.06
C THR A 129 -45.16 1.98 7.23
N VAL A 130 -45.17 0.74 7.72
CA VAL A 130 -44.71 -0.43 6.96
C VAL A 130 -45.89 -1.18 6.34
N LEU A 131 -47.06 -1.11 6.98
CA LEU A 131 -48.28 -1.78 6.53
C LEU A 131 -49.02 -1.00 5.43
N ASP A 132 -48.77 0.31 5.30
CA ASP A 132 -49.30 1.16 4.23
C ASP A 132 -48.43 1.15 2.96
N ASP A 133 -47.24 0.54 3.01
CA ASP A 133 -46.33 0.44 1.88
C ASP A 133 -46.87 -0.47 0.76
N ALA A 134 -46.91 0.08 -0.46
CA ALA A 134 -47.52 -0.58 -1.62
C ALA A 134 -46.74 -1.79 -2.15
N ASP A 135 -45.44 -1.87 -1.87
CA ASP A 135 -44.58 -2.97 -2.32
C ASP A 135 -43.43 -3.28 -1.33
N ALA A 136 -42.76 -4.41 -1.59
CA ALA A 136 -41.65 -4.86 -0.76
C ALA A 136 -40.43 -3.92 -0.79
N ALA A 137 -40.25 -3.11 -1.85
CA ALA A 137 -39.12 -2.20 -1.95
C ALA A 137 -39.31 -0.99 -1.02
N THR A 138 -40.52 -0.46 -0.98
CA THR A 138 -40.93 0.65 -0.12
C THR A 138 -40.88 0.20 1.36
N ALA A 139 -41.41 -0.99 1.68
CA ALA A 139 -41.29 -1.59 3.02
C ALA A 139 -39.83 -1.71 3.51
N ARG A 140 -38.92 -2.18 2.65
CA ARG A 140 -37.49 -2.22 3.00
C ARG A 140 -36.90 -0.84 3.20
N ALA A 141 -37.36 0.18 2.48
CA ALA A 141 -36.90 1.55 2.64
C ALA A 141 -37.36 2.16 3.97
N THR A 142 -38.63 1.95 4.35
CA THR A 142 -39.18 2.36 5.65
C THR A 142 -38.42 1.72 6.81
N LEU A 143 -38.04 0.44 6.68
CA LEU A 143 -37.21 -0.26 7.67
C LEU A 143 -35.73 0.16 7.64
N GLY A 144 -35.31 1.03 6.71
CA GLY A 144 -33.91 1.42 6.51
C GLY A 144 -33.04 0.33 5.87
N ALA A 145 -33.61 -0.79 5.45
CA ALA A 145 -32.92 -1.95 4.88
C ALA A 145 -32.69 -1.86 3.35
N ASN A 146 -32.95 -0.71 2.72
CA ASN A 146 -32.78 -0.48 1.30
C ASN A 146 -31.37 0.04 0.90
N ASN A 147 -30.59 0.57 1.85
CA ASN A 147 -29.25 1.09 1.60
C ASN A 147 -28.31 0.79 2.78
N ALA A 148 -27.08 0.36 2.47
CA ALA A 148 -26.05 0.11 3.47
C ALA A 148 -25.63 1.36 4.25
N SER A 149 -25.82 2.56 3.68
CA SER A 149 -25.58 3.84 4.37
C SER A 149 -26.45 4.04 5.62
N ASN A 150 -27.54 3.28 5.75
CA ASN A 150 -28.48 3.41 6.86
C ASN A 150 -28.04 2.60 8.10
N LEU A 151 -26.98 1.79 8.03
CA LEU A 151 -26.42 1.12 9.21
C LEU A 151 -25.58 2.10 10.02
N THR A 152 -26.14 2.63 11.10
CA THR A 152 -25.47 3.57 12.02
C THR A 152 -24.54 2.88 13.02
N THR A 153 -24.74 1.59 13.28
CA THR A 153 -23.89 0.73 14.13
C THR A 153 -23.95 -0.73 13.63
N GLY A 154 -22.89 -1.51 13.85
CA GLY A 154 -22.80 -2.93 13.47
C GLY A 154 -21.69 -3.24 12.46
N THR A 155 -21.28 -4.50 12.39
CA THR A 155 -20.33 -5.01 11.39
C THR A 155 -21.11 -5.59 10.23
N ILE A 156 -20.79 -5.21 8.98
CA ILE A 156 -21.23 -5.95 7.80
C ILE A 156 -20.16 -7.03 7.56
N PRO A 157 -20.39 -8.31 7.94
CA PRO A 157 -19.31 -9.30 8.01
C PRO A 157 -18.67 -9.61 6.64
N ASN A 158 -19.34 -9.22 5.55
CA ASN A 158 -18.89 -9.35 4.17
C ASN A 158 -19.46 -8.19 3.33
N THR A 159 -18.92 -6.97 3.46
CA THR A 159 -19.39 -5.75 2.79
C THR A 159 -19.34 -5.85 1.26
N ARG A 160 -20.30 -6.55 0.64
CA ARG A 160 -20.65 -6.43 -0.78
C ARG A 160 -21.58 -5.23 -0.96
N VAL A 161 -21.14 -4.04 -0.54
CA VAL A 161 -21.83 -2.82 -0.93
C VAL A 161 -21.47 -2.59 -2.40
N SER A 162 -22.30 -3.17 -3.28
CA SER A 162 -22.26 -2.89 -4.71
C SER A 162 -22.35 -1.37 -4.89
N GLY A 163 -21.29 -0.74 -5.37
CA GLY A 163 -21.23 0.71 -5.62
C GLY A 163 -20.51 1.57 -4.57
N VAL A 164 -19.97 1.02 -3.47
CA VAL A 164 -18.91 1.69 -2.68
C VAL A 164 -17.51 1.20 -3.08
N TYR A 165 -17.45 0.16 -3.92
CA TYR A 165 -16.26 -0.34 -4.59
C TYR A 165 -16.58 -0.55 -6.07
N ASP A 166 -16.06 0.28 -6.95
CA ASP A 166 -15.80 -0.16 -8.32
C ASP A 166 -14.43 -0.86 -8.27
N GLN A 167 -14.41 -2.19 -8.44
CA GLN A 167 -13.20 -3.03 -8.60
C GLN A 167 -12.37 -3.47 -7.36
N PHE A 168 -12.72 -3.13 -6.11
CA PHE A 168 -11.98 -3.64 -4.94
C PHE A 168 -12.54 -4.98 -4.43
N THR A 169 -11.97 -6.11 -4.88
CA THR A 169 -12.25 -7.46 -4.34
C THR A 169 -11.21 -7.96 -3.33
N GLN A 170 -10.08 -7.25 -3.19
CA GLN A 170 -8.86 -7.79 -2.58
C GLN A 170 -8.24 -6.88 -1.50
N VAL A 171 -8.86 -5.74 -1.22
CA VAL A 171 -8.34 -4.78 -0.22
C VAL A 171 -8.90 -5.11 1.16
N ARG A 172 -8.01 -5.42 2.10
CA ARG A 172 -8.34 -5.57 3.54
C ARG A 172 -7.62 -4.48 4.34
N ALA A 173 -8.38 -3.73 5.13
CA ALA A 173 -7.83 -2.92 6.23
C ALA A 173 -7.77 -3.80 7.50
N SER A 174 -6.62 -3.85 8.17
CA SER A 174 -6.42 -4.61 9.40
C SER A 174 -6.35 -3.67 10.61
N SER A 175 -6.69 -4.19 11.80
CA SER A 175 -6.71 -3.44 13.07
C SER A 175 -5.43 -3.58 13.90
N ASP A 176 -4.48 -4.41 13.45
CA ASP A 176 -3.15 -4.59 14.05
C ASP A 176 -2.08 -3.81 13.27
N GLY A 177 -0.78 -4.12 13.44
CA GLY A 177 0.34 -3.40 12.80
C GLY A 177 0.37 -3.37 11.26
N GLU A 178 -0.53 -4.08 10.56
CA GLU A 178 -0.68 -4.03 9.10
C GLU A 178 -1.75 -3.00 8.71
N ALA A 179 -1.35 -1.87 8.14
CA ALA A 179 -2.29 -0.80 7.81
C ALA A 179 -3.16 -1.10 6.57
N PHE A 180 -2.65 -1.87 5.61
CA PHE A 180 -3.31 -2.13 4.32
C PHE A 180 -2.77 -3.40 3.65
N SER A 181 -3.67 -4.27 3.18
CA SER A 181 -3.32 -5.53 2.51
C SER A 181 -3.99 -5.65 1.14
N LEU A 182 -3.24 -6.14 0.15
CA LEU A 182 -3.72 -6.51 -1.18
C LEU A 182 -3.65 -8.04 -1.34
N LEU A 183 -4.80 -8.68 -1.51
CA LEU A 183 -4.94 -10.13 -1.50
C LEU A 183 -5.22 -10.70 -2.89
N GLY A 184 -4.18 -11.20 -3.58
CA GLY A 184 -4.30 -11.89 -4.85
C GLY A 184 -5.20 -13.13 -4.82
N SER A 185 -5.58 -13.62 -6.00
CA SER A 185 -6.15 -14.97 -6.09
C SER A 185 -5.05 -16.02 -5.98
N ALA A 186 -5.40 -17.31 -5.88
CA ALA A 186 -4.42 -18.39 -5.78
C ALA A 186 -3.43 -18.49 -6.95
N THR A 187 -3.72 -17.83 -8.08
CA THR A 187 -2.89 -17.82 -9.29
C THR A 187 -2.59 -16.41 -9.79
N GLY A 188 -3.07 -15.38 -9.09
CA GLY A 188 -3.10 -14.01 -9.59
C GLY A 188 -2.43 -13.08 -8.60
N ASP A 189 -1.28 -12.55 -9.00
CA ASP A 189 -0.55 -11.56 -8.24
C ASP A 189 -1.30 -10.22 -8.16
N PRO A 190 -1.59 -9.71 -6.96
CA PRO A 190 -2.30 -8.45 -6.80
C PRO A 190 -1.39 -7.26 -7.14
N PHE A 191 -1.96 -6.19 -7.72
CA PHE A 191 -1.21 -4.98 -8.08
C PHE A 191 -2.00 -3.70 -7.82
N ILE A 192 -1.29 -2.59 -7.65
CA ILE A 192 -1.81 -1.22 -7.72
C ILE A 192 -1.49 -0.70 -9.11
N ALA A 193 -2.51 -0.33 -9.89
CA ALA A 193 -2.31 0.17 -11.26
C ALA A 193 -2.57 1.67 -11.38
N PHE A 194 -1.83 2.30 -12.28
CA PHE A 194 -2.00 3.70 -12.67
C PHE A 194 -2.54 3.75 -14.10
N TRP A 195 -3.69 4.39 -14.32
CA TRP A 195 -4.39 4.41 -15.59
C TRP A 195 -4.54 5.82 -16.16
N LYS A 196 -4.56 5.92 -17.48
CA LYS A 196 -4.99 7.10 -18.24
C LYS A 196 -6.16 6.69 -19.12
N ALA A 197 -7.38 7.04 -18.70
CA ALA A 197 -8.61 6.50 -19.29
C ALA A 197 -8.59 4.96 -19.27
N SER A 198 -8.75 4.30 -20.43
CA SER A 198 -8.78 2.84 -20.56
C SER A 198 -7.40 2.20 -20.79
N ASP A 199 -6.32 2.96 -20.63
CA ASP A 199 -4.95 2.52 -20.87
C ASP A 199 -4.12 2.52 -19.58
N ARG A 200 -3.49 1.40 -19.24
CA ARG A 200 -2.68 1.27 -18.01
C ARG A 200 -1.27 1.77 -18.31
N LYS A 201 -0.80 2.73 -17.51
CA LYS A 201 0.49 3.40 -17.69
C LYS A 201 1.59 2.82 -16.81
N GLY A 202 1.22 2.09 -15.76
CA GLY A 202 2.18 1.40 -14.92
C GLY A 202 1.50 0.78 -13.72
N TYR A 203 2.29 0.12 -12.89
CA TYR A 203 1.79 -0.53 -11.68
C TYR A 203 2.88 -0.79 -10.63
N ILE A 204 2.43 -1.07 -9.41
CA ILE A 204 3.24 -1.63 -8.32
C ILE A 204 2.69 -3.02 -8.00
N GLN A 205 3.54 -4.03 -8.00
CA GLN A 205 3.14 -5.42 -7.81
C GLN A 205 4.23 -6.20 -7.10
N HIS A 206 3.84 -7.21 -6.33
CA HIS A 206 4.71 -8.34 -6.05
C HIS A 206 4.34 -9.48 -6.99
N ARG A 207 5.30 -10.03 -7.74
CA ARG A 207 5.09 -11.27 -8.52
C ARG A 207 5.69 -12.46 -7.81
N ASP A 208 4.88 -13.50 -7.60
CA ASP A 208 5.40 -14.78 -7.14
C ASP A 208 6.09 -15.53 -8.30
N GLY A 209 7.23 -16.15 -8.01
CA GLY A 209 8.02 -16.80 -9.05
C GLY A 209 9.52 -16.83 -8.77
N THR A 210 10.23 -17.46 -9.70
CA THR A 210 11.68 -17.68 -9.64
C THR A 210 12.39 -17.22 -10.92
N ALA A 211 11.67 -16.55 -11.83
CA ALA A 211 12.23 -15.99 -13.04
C ALA A 211 12.86 -14.61 -12.78
N ASN A 212 13.77 -14.20 -13.66
CA ASN A 212 14.28 -12.83 -13.64
C ASN A 212 13.14 -11.84 -13.88
N GLY A 213 13.00 -10.85 -12.99
CA GLY A 213 11.91 -9.87 -13.01
C GLY A 213 10.80 -10.15 -11.99
N ASP A 214 10.82 -11.29 -11.31
CA ASP A 214 9.90 -11.61 -10.21
C ASP A 214 10.34 -10.95 -8.89
N GLY A 215 9.37 -10.65 -8.03
CA GLY A 215 9.52 -9.90 -6.78
C GLY A 215 8.73 -8.60 -6.74
N ILE A 216 9.12 -7.67 -5.86
CA ILE A 216 8.43 -6.38 -5.67
C ILE A 216 8.91 -5.41 -6.73
N ARG A 217 8.01 -4.91 -7.58
CA ARG A 217 8.36 -4.05 -8.72
C ARG A 217 7.48 -2.82 -8.85
N VAL A 218 8.07 -1.77 -9.41
CA VAL A 218 7.42 -0.57 -9.94
C VAL A 218 7.68 -0.56 -11.44
N ALA A 219 6.62 -0.74 -12.23
CA ALA A 219 6.72 -0.92 -13.67
C ALA A 219 6.07 0.23 -14.44
N ASN A 220 6.73 0.62 -15.53
CA ASN A 220 6.22 1.51 -16.56
C ASN A 220 5.75 0.66 -17.75
N ASP A 221 4.45 0.65 -18.02
CA ASP A 221 3.88 -0.14 -19.12
C ASP A 221 4.13 0.53 -20.48
N ASP A 222 4.35 1.85 -20.53
CA ASP A 222 4.58 2.56 -21.78
C ASP A 222 5.94 2.20 -22.41
N THR A 223 6.98 2.11 -21.58
CA THR A 223 8.32 1.71 -22.04
C THR A 223 8.61 0.24 -21.81
N GLY A 224 7.98 -0.41 -20.82
CA GLY A 224 8.30 -1.77 -20.40
C GLY A 224 9.43 -1.84 -19.35
N ASP A 225 9.93 -0.69 -18.90
CA ASP A 225 11.00 -0.59 -17.92
C ASP A 225 10.49 -0.68 -16.49
N TYR A 226 11.35 -1.11 -15.57
CA TYR A 226 10.96 -1.20 -14.16
C TYR A 226 12.13 -1.18 -13.18
N LEU A 227 11.85 -0.70 -11.97
CA LEU A 227 12.69 -0.89 -10.78
C LEU A 227 12.08 -2.02 -9.96
N TYR A 228 12.89 -2.95 -9.47
CA TYR A 228 12.40 -4.05 -8.65
C TYR A 228 13.40 -4.55 -7.62
N VAL A 229 12.86 -5.14 -6.56
CA VAL A 229 13.57 -5.98 -5.60
C VAL A 229 13.33 -7.43 -6.00
N SER A 230 14.40 -8.08 -6.41
CA SER A 230 14.42 -9.43 -6.96
C SER A 230 14.07 -10.47 -5.90
N ASN A 231 13.14 -11.38 -6.22
CA ASN A 231 12.80 -12.53 -5.38
C ASN A 231 13.59 -13.82 -5.76
N VAL A 232 14.64 -13.69 -6.59
CA VAL A 232 15.59 -14.77 -6.85
C VAL A 232 16.83 -14.57 -5.98
N ASN A 233 17.44 -15.68 -5.52
CA ASN A 233 18.64 -15.67 -4.66
C ASN A 233 19.84 -15.01 -5.37
N SER A 234 19.90 -13.69 -5.30
CA SER A 234 20.92 -12.83 -5.87
C SER A 234 21.58 -12.06 -4.73
N ILE A 235 22.89 -11.87 -4.83
CA ILE A 235 23.66 -11.11 -3.83
C ILE A 235 23.15 -9.66 -3.76
N ASP A 236 22.71 -9.12 -4.90
CA ASP A 236 22.14 -7.78 -5.01
C ASP A 236 20.68 -7.84 -5.46
N ALA A 237 19.77 -7.55 -4.53
CA ALA A 237 18.34 -7.69 -4.78
C ALA A 237 17.73 -6.49 -5.54
N LEU A 238 18.27 -5.26 -5.39
CA LEU A 238 17.72 -4.07 -6.03
C LEU A 238 18.25 -3.94 -7.47
N LYS A 239 17.33 -3.88 -8.45
CA LYS A 239 17.65 -3.92 -9.88
C LYS A 239 16.79 -2.96 -10.69
N PHE A 240 17.35 -2.46 -11.79
CA PHE A 240 16.61 -1.81 -12.87
C PHE A 240 16.55 -2.74 -14.08
N TYR A 241 15.43 -2.73 -14.79
CA TYR A 241 15.31 -3.36 -16.09
C TYR A 241 15.02 -2.30 -17.14
N ASP A 242 15.83 -2.30 -18.20
CA ASP A 242 15.65 -1.49 -19.39
C ASP A 242 15.28 -2.40 -20.55
N SER A 243 14.05 -2.28 -21.00
CA SER A 243 13.47 -3.01 -22.11
C SER A 243 14.17 -2.73 -23.45
N SER A 244 14.81 -1.56 -23.59
CA SER A 244 15.53 -1.14 -24.80
C SER A 244 16.74 -2.03 -25.08
N VAL A 245 17.31 -2.64 -24.03
CA VAL A 245 18.48 -3.53 -24.09
C VAL A 245 18.21 -4.92 -23.50
N ALA A 246 16.97 -5.19 -23.06
CA ALA A 246 16.53 -6.42 -22.41
C ALA A 246 17.44 -6.88 -21.25
N ALA A 247 18.02 -5.94 -20.51
CA ALA A 247 18.99 -6.20 -19.46
C ALA A 247 18.43 -5.89 -18.07
N HIS A 248 18.78 -6.73 -17.09
CA HIS A 248 18.51 -6.48 -15.68
C HIS A 248 19.81 -6.03 -15.00
N ASN A 249 19.93 -4.73 -14.77
CA ASN A 249 21.10 -4.10 -14.20
C ASN A 249 20.94 -3.99 -12.69
N THR A 250 21.95 -4.46 -11.96
CA THR A 250 22.01 -4.29 -10.51
C THR A 250 22.20 -2.83 -10.14
N VAL A 251 21.50 -2.38 -9.09
CA VAL A 251 21.75 -1.08 -8.46
C VAL A 251 22.84 -1.25 -7.41
N TRP A 252 24.03 -0.78 -7.73
CA TRP A 252 25.12 -0.78 -6.77
C TRP A 252 25.08 0.46 -5.86
N HIS A 253 25.10 0.24 -4.56
CA HIS A 253 25.29 1.29 -3.55
C HIS A 253 26.55 1.01 -2.73
N SER A 254 27.12 2.05 -2.12
CA SER A 254 28.43 2.00 -1.44
C SER A 254 28.57 0.91 -0.36
N GLY A 255 27.46 0.44 0.22
CA GLY A 255 27.44 -0.64 1.21
C GLY A 255 27.45 -2.07 0.64
N ASN A 256 27.11 -2.25 -0.64
CA ASN A 256 27.04 -3.56 -1.31
C ASN A 256 28.12 -3.77 -2.37
N LEU A 257 28.97 -2.76 -2.62
CA LEU A 257 30.06 -2.85 -3.59
C LEU A 257 31.20 -3.72 -3.04
N ALA A 258 31.36 -4.94 -3.56
CA ALA A 258 32.58 -5.72 -3.38
C ALA A 258 33.70 -5.18 -4.30
N ALA A 259 34.95 -5.50 -3.96
CA ALA A 259 36.10 -5.12 -4.78
C ALA A 259 36.01 -5.67 -6.23
N SER A 260 35.33 -6.80 -6.43
CA SER A 260 35.02 -7.37 -7.75
C SER A 260 34.09 -6.48 -8.58
N ASP A 261 33.12 -5.84 -7.93
CA ASP A 261 32.08 -5.04 -8.59
C ASP A 261 32.70 -3.71 -9.10
N ILE A 262 33.53 -3.09 -8.24
CA ILE A 262 34.28 -1.88 -8.58
C ILE A 262 35.30 -2.13 -9.70
N ASN A 263 36.00 -3.27 -9.67
CA ASN A 263 37.00 -3.63 -10.68
C ASN A 263 36.37 -3.75 -12.08
N THR A 264 35.15 -4.28 -12.16
CA THR A 264 34.42 -4.43 -13.43
C THR A 264 33.90 -3.09 -13.97
N LEU A 265 33.45 -2.18 -13.08
CA LEU A 265 32.88 -0.89 -13.49
C LEU A 265 33.93 0.16 -13.89
N TYR A 266 35.02 0.25 -13.12
CA TYR A 266 36.04 1.30 -13.28
C TYR A 266 37.34 0.80 -13.91
N GLY A 267 37.41 -0.49 -14.29
CA GLY A 267 38.62 -1.12 -14.81
C GLY A 267 39.76 -1.16 -13.80
N TYR A 268 39.46 -1.01 -12.51
CA TYR A 268 40.46 -0.94 -11.45
C TYR A 268 40.87 -2.35 -11.04
N THR A 269 41.69 -2.99 -11.87
CA THR A 269 42.38 -4.21 -11.44
C THR A 269 43.36 -3.79 -10.35
N PRO A 270 43.27 -4.32 -9.10
CA PRO A 270 44.31 -4.10 -8.10
C PRO A 270 45.66 -4.32 -8.78
N ALA A 271 46.62 -3.39 -8.63
CA ALA A 271 47.89 -3.42 -9.36
C ALA A 271 48.44 -4.85 -9.38
N SER A 272 48.43 -5.46 -10.58
CA SER A 272 48.61 -6.89 -10.74
C SER A 272 49.88 -7.35 -10.03
N ASN A 273 49.81 -8.48 -9.32
CA ASN A 273 50.99 -9.16 -8.78
C ASN A 273 52.01 -9.51 -9.89
N ALA A 274 51.59 -9.47 -11.16
CA ALA A 274 52.45 -9.69 -12.32
C ALA A 274 53.35 -8.49 -12.65
N VAL A 275 52.99 -7.26 -12.25
CA VAL A 275 53.87 -6.09 -12.43
C VAL A 275 54.77 -5.99 -11.20
N GLN A 276 56.07 -6.24 -11.40
CA GLN A 276 57.04 -6.32 -10.32
C GLN A 276 58.32 -5.55 -10.67
N VAL A 277 58.97 -5.03 -9.63
CA VAL A 277 60.34 -4.51 -9.73
C VAL A 277 61.29 -5.69 -9.54
N ALA A 278 62.05 -6.04 -10.57
CA ALA A 278 63.13 -7.03 -10.45
C ALA A 278 64.38 -6.33 -9.90
N ALA A 279 64.77 -6.66 -8.66
CA ALA A 279 66.03 -6.19 -8.11
C ALA A 279 67.18 -6.97 -8.77
N GLY A 280 67.98 -6.29 -9.60
CA GLY A 280 69.17 -6.86 -10.21
C GLY A 280 70.33 -6.99 -9.23
N ASN A 281 71.47 -7.49 -9.71
CA ASN A 281 72.69 -7.58 -8.90
C ASN A 281 73.05 -6.23 -8.27
N GLY A 282 73.33 -6.23 -6.97
CA GLY A 282 73.71 -5.04 -6.20
C GLY A 282 72.51 -4.28 -5.66
N LEU A 283 71.27 -4.72 -5.91
CA LEU A 283 70.05 -4.10 -5.41
C LEU A 283 69.21 -5.14 -4.64
N THR A 284 68.54 -4.72 -3.57
CA THR A 284 67.53 -5.50 -2.83
C THR A 284 66.22 -4.73 -2.72
N GLY A 285 65.10 -5.42 -2.44
CA GLY A 285 63.78 -4.80 -2.27
C GLY A 285 62.86 -4.84 -3.49
N GLY A 286 63.12 -5.75 -4.44
CA GLY A 286 62.22 -6.06 -5.54
C GLY A 286 60.93 -6.76 -5.09
N GLY A 287 60.05 -7.05 -6.05
CA GLY A 287 58.75 -7.70 -5.83
C GLY A 287 57.57 -6.93 -6.44
N ALA A 288 56.36 -7.41 -6.19
CA ALA A 288 55.13 -6.82 -6.72
C ALA A 288 54.91 -5.38 -6.22
N ILE A 289 54.41 -4.51 -7.10
CA ILE A 289 54.14 -3.09 -6.79
C ILE A 289 52.76 -2.85 -6.16
N SER A 290 52.11 -3.88 -5.62
CA SER A 290 50.85 -3.78 -4.87
C SER A 290 50.97 -2.95 -3.58
N ALA A 291 52.18 -2.49 -3.24
CA ALA A 291 52.46 -1.47 -2.23
C ALA A 291 53.80 -0.76 -2.54
N THR A 292 54.12 0.33 -1.82
CA THR A 292 55.37 1.11 -1.97
C THR A 292 56.62 0.23 -1.78
N ARG A 293 57.55 0.28 -2.73
CA ARG A 293 58.82 -0.46 -2.68
C ARG A 293 59.99 0.45 -2.33
N THR A 294 60.88 -0.07 -1.50
CA THR A 294 62.16 0.56 -1.18
C THR A 294 63.24 -0.27 -1.83
N LEU A 295 63.95 0.31 -2.80
CA LEU A 295 65.08 -0.35 -3.45
C LEU A 295 66.37 0.11 -2.77
N THR A 296 67.15 -0.83 -2.25
CA THR A 296 68.38 -0.55 -1.51
C THR A 296 69.57 -0.98 -2.34
N LEU A 297 70.54 -0.09 -2.51
CA LEU A 297 71.82 -0.41 -3.14
C LEU A 297 72.76 -1.06 -2.11
N GLY A 298 73.35 -2.19 -2.50
CA GLY A 298 74.33 -2.90 -1.71
C GLY A 298 75.57 -2.06 -1.45
N THR A 299 76.14 -2.19 -0.25
CA THR A 299 77.34 -1.46 0.16
C THR A 299 78.49 -1.75 -0.82
N PRO A 300 79.25 -0.74 -1.28
CA PRO A 300 80.42 -0.97 -2.11
C PRO A 300 81.44 -1.90 -1.42
N SER A 301 82.13 -2.75 -2.19
CA SER A 301 83.23 -3.57 -1.65
C SER A 301 84.53 -2.78 -1.63
N ASP A 302 85.48 -3.24 -0.83
CA ASP A 302 86.81 -2.64 -0.79
C ASP A 302 87.48 -2.68 -2.18
N ILE A 303 88.14 -1.57 -2.52
CA ILE A 303 88.89 -1.40 -3.77
C ILE A 303 90.33 -1.89 -3.55
N THR A 304 90.85 -2.66 -4.50
CA THR A 304 92.24 -3.14 -4.50
C THR A 304 92.91 -2.84 -5.84
N ASN A 305 94.23 -3.02 -5.94
CA ASN A 305 94.95 -2.80 -7.20
C ASN A 305 94.56 -3.78 -8.33
N SER A 306 93.67 -4.75 -8.08
CA SER A 306 93.10 -5.65 -9.09
C SER A 306 91.59 -5.55 -9.22
N THR A 307 90.90 -4.66 -8.49
CA THR A 307 89.44 -4.54 -8.62
C THR A 307 89.04 -4.05 -10.00
N THR A 308 88.02 -4.69 -10.57
CA THR A 308 87.38 -4.29 -11.82
C THR A 308 86.06 -3.57 -11.54
N ASN A 309 85.50 -2.90 -12.55
CA ASN A 309 84.10 -2.49 -12.51
C ASN A 309 83.23 -3.75 -12.44
N SER A 310 82.51 -3.96 -11.34
CA SER A 310 81.73 -5.17 -11.14
C SER A 310 80.53 -4.91 -10.23
N VAL A 311 79.48 -5.71 -10.42
CA VAL A 311 78.33 -5.79 -9.51
C VAL A 311 78.18 -7.25 -9.07
N THR A 312 78.02 -7.46 -7.77
CA THR A 312 77.74 -8.77 -7.17
C THR A 312 76.32 -8.80 -6.64
N ALA A 313 75.86 -9.92 -6.09
CA ALA A 313 74.51 -10.00 -5.52
C ALA A 313 74.26 -8.92 -4.44
N THR A 314 75.29 -8.53 -3.67
CA THR A 314 75.14 -7.66 -2.49
C THR A 314 76.03 -6.41 -2.50
N SER A 315 76.81 -6.18 -3.55
CA SER A 315 77.82 -5.12 -3.57
C SER A 315 78.17 -4.66 -4.99
N HIS A 316 78.94 -3.57 -5.10
CA HIS A 316 79.49 -3.08 -6.35
C HIS A 316 80.93 -2.54 -6.14
N THR A 317 81.73 -2.56 -7.19
CA THR A 317 83.11 -2.00 -7.20
C THR A 317 83.37 -1.21 -8.47
N HIS A 318 84.35 -0.31 -8.39
CA HIS A 318 84.93 0.39 -9.53
C HIS A 318 86.41 0.06 -9.68
N ALA A 319 86.91 0.06 -10.92
CA ALA A 319 88.32 -0.13 -11.20
C ALA A 319 89.14 1.14 -10.87
N LEU A 320 90.35 0.95 -10.34
CA LEU A 320 91.33 2.04 -10.22
C LEU A 320 91.92 2.35 -11.58
N GLY A 321 92.05 3.64 -11.90
CA GLY A 321 92.63 4.12 -13.16
C GLY A 321 94.16 4.17 -13.18
N PHE A 322 94.82 3.93 -12.04
CA PHE A 322 96.28 3.85 -11.89
C PHE A 322 96.70 2.41 -11.63
N ILE A 323 97.90 2.03 -12.08
CA ILE A 323 98.44 0.68 -11.94
C ILE A 323 99.10 0.49 -10.56
N ALA A 324 99.19 -0.75 -10.09
CA ALA A 324 99.82 -1.07 -8.80
C ALA A 324 101.24 -0.50 -8.63
N ALA A 325 101.96 -0.33 -9.74
CA ALA A 325 103.31 0.23 -9.77
C ALA A 325 103.38 1.73 -9.43
N GLU A 326 102.26 2.44 -9.32
CA GLU A 326 102.20 3.87 -8.98
C GLU A 326 101.97 4.14 -7.48
N VAL A 327 101.71 3.10 -6.67
CA VAL A 327 101.48 3.24 -5.21
C VAL A 327 102.70 2.74 -4.43
N TYR A 328 103.24 3.56 -3.52
CA TYR A 328 104.36 3.14 -2.67
C TYR A 328 103.86 2.29 -1.51
N THR A 329 104.43 1.10 -1.34
CA THR A 329 104.10 0.19 -0.24
C THR A 329 105.30 -0.22 0.60
N GLY A 330 106.48 0.35 0.34
CA GLY A 330 107.72 -0.02 1.01
C GLY A 330 107.99 0.80 2.28
N THR A 331 108.64 0.20 3.28
CA THR A 331 108.98 0.88 4.55
C THR A 331 110.45 0.71 4.97
N SER A 332 111.27 -0.06 4.23
CA SER A 332 112.69 -0.24 4.52
C SER A 332 113.56 0.84 3.88
N ALA A 333 114.65 1.22 4.56
CA ALA A 333 115.71 2.07 4.00
C ALA A 333 116.49 1.39 2.85
N THR A 334 116.40 0.07 2.72
CA THR A 334 117.06 -0.72 1.67
C THR A 334 116.15 -1.00 0.46
N ASN A 335 115.01 -0.31 0.35
CA ASN A 335 114.08 -0.52 -0.74
C ASN A 335 114.72 -0.23 -2.10
N THR A 336 114.52 -1.15 -3.03
CA THR A 336 115.00 -0.99 -4.41
C THR A 336 113.85 -0.80 -5.40
N ASN A 337 112.60 -0.92 -4.96
CA ASN A 337 111.41 -0.73 -5.79
C ASN A 337 110.59 0.45 -5.27
N TYR A 338 110.49 1.50 -6.08
CA TYR A 338 109.78 2.75 -5.79
C TYR A 338 108.73 3.00 -6.87
N PRO A 339 107.60 3.68 -6.61
CA PRO A 339 106.57 3.83 -7.62
C PRO A 339 107.04 4.51 -8.90
N VAL A 340 106.38 4.18 -10.01
CA VAL A 340 106.47 4.98 -11.24
C VAL A 340 106.07 6.42 -10.90
N GLY A 341 106.87 7.38 -11.34
CA GLY A 341 106.74 8.79 -10.98
C GLY A 341 107.65 9.26 -9.83
N THR A 342 108.27 8.34 -9.07
CA THR A 342 109.15 8.72 -7.94
C THR A 342 110.38 9.47 -8.42
N TYR A 343 110.74 10.54 -7.70
CA TYR A 343 111.98 11.28 -7.91
C TYR A 343 113.01 10.93 -6.81
N ILE A 344 114.24 10.62 -7.21
CA ILE A 344 115.36 10.31 -6.31
C ILE A 344 116.57 11.13 -6.73
N LEU A 345 117.27 11.68 -5.75
CA LEU A 345 118.58 12.31 -5.95
C LEU A 345 119.67 11.25 -5.80
N ALA A 346 120.50 11.09 -6.82
CA ALA A 346 121.63 10.16 -6.80
C ALA A 346 122.93 10.89 -7.08
N GLN A 347 124.00 10.53 -6.36
CA GLN A 347 125.35 10.98 -6.64
C GLN A 347 125.75 10.50 -8.03
N ASP A 348 126.10 11.45 -8.91
CA ASP A 348 126.30 11.19 -10.32
C ASP A 348 127.30 12.19 -10.92
N ALA A 349 128.09 11.76 -11.92
CA ALA A 349 129.15 12.57 -12.51
C ALA A 349 128.69 13.43 -13.72
N GLY A 350 127.38 13.46 -14.01
CA GLY A 350 126.76 14.30 -15.03
C GLY A 350 126.02 13.51 -16.11
N THR A 351 124.82 13.00 -15.80
CA THR A 351 123.90 12.40 -16.76
C THR A 351 123.07 13.45 -17.49
N ASN A 352 123.09 13.45 -18.82
CA ASN A 352 122.27 14.35 -19.65
C ASN A 352 120.78 14.26 -19.30
N ARG A 353 120.05 15.40 -19.31
CA ARG A 353 118.60 15.43 -19.08
C ARG A 353 117.87 14.43 -20.00
N ASN A 354 116.92 13.69 -19.45
CA ASN A 354 116.18 12.57 -20.09
C ASN A 354 117.01 11.33 -20.50
N ALA A 355 118.33 11.32 -20.32
CA ALA A 355 119.11 10.10 -20.50
C ALA A 355 118.76 9.09 -19.40
N SER A 356 118.80 7.81 -19.76
CA SER A 356 118.59 6.70 -18.83
C SER A 356 119.91 6.35 -18.18
N SER A 357 119.91 6.18 -16.87
CA SER A 357 121.08 5.67 -16.13
C SER A 357 120.58 4.77 -14.99
N PRO A 358 121.24 3.64 -14.72
CA PRO A 358 120.88 2.84 -13.56
C PRO A 358 121.16 3.63 -12.28
N VAL A 359 120.19 3.63 -11.37
CA VAL A 359 120.34 4.19 -10.02
C VAL A 359 120.50 3.02 -9.06
N TYR A 360 121.45 3.12 -8.15
CA TYR A 360 121.77 2.09 -7.17
C TYR A 360 121.57 2.63 -5.76
N TYR A 361 121.06 1.79 -4.87
CA TYR A 361 121.15 2.00 -3.43
C TYR A 361 122.61 1.86 -3.03
N ASN A 362 123.17 2.88 -2.37
CA ASN A 362 124.56 2.86 -1.97
C ASN A 362 124.76 1.97 -0.73
N SER A 363 125.36 0.81 -0.91
CA SER A 363 125.63 -0.13 0.19
C SER A 363 126.69 0.38 1.19
N GLY A 364 127.50 1.36 0.80
CA GLY A 364 128.50 1.98 1.67
C GLY A 364 127.97 3.20 2.43
N ASP A 365 126.79 3.71 2.07
CA ASP A 365 126.20 4.89 2.70
C ASP A 365 124.66 4.92 2.55
N SER A 366 123.94 4.57 3.61
CA SER A 366 122.48 4.40 3.60
C SER A 366 121.70 5.71 3.41
N ILE A 367 122.35 6.87 3.43
CA ILE A 367 121.69 8.17 3.21
C ILE A 367 121.77 8.64 1.75
N ARG A 368 122.38 7.86 0.84
CA ARG A 368 122.57 8.28 -0.57
C ARG A 368 122.27 7.17 -1.57
N PHE A 369 121.84 7.61 -2.75
CA PHE A 369 121.85 6.79 -3.98
C PHE A 369 123.03 7.19 -4.85
N ASN A 370 123.45 6.32 -5.77
CA ASN A 370 124.50 6.63 -6.74
C ASN A 370 124.22 5.99 -8.12
N THR A 371 125.03 6.30 -9.12
CA THR A 371 124.91 5.74 -10.49
C THR A 371 125.99 4.71 -10.85
N VAL A 372 126.81 4.28 -9.88
CA VAL A 372 128.04 3.52 -10.12
C VAL A 372 128.00 2.10 -9.54
N SER A 373 127.59 1.92 -8.28
CA SER A 373 127.71 0.64 -7.56
C SER A 373 126.70 0.48 -6.43
N GLY A 374 126.28 -0.77 -6.19
CA GLY A 374 125.34 -1.14 -5.14
C GLY A 374 124.22 -2.01 -5.68
N THR A 375 123.09 -2.10 -4.99
CA THR A 375 121.92 -2.83 -5.48
C THR A 375 121.10 -1.92 -6.40
N ALA A 376 120.90 -2.33 -7.65
CA ALA A 376 120.15 -1.53 -8.62
C ALA A 376 118.70 -1.33 -8.18
N LEU A 377 118.20 -0.10 -8.31
CA LEU A 377 116.78 0.19 -8.17
C LEU A 377 116.06 -0.35 -9.42
N SER A 378 114.93 -1.00 -9.20
CA SER A 378 114.12 -1.55 -10.28
C SER A 378 113.52 -0.42 -11.13
N GLY A 379 113.31 -0.71 -12.41
CA GLY A 379 112.65 0.19 -13.35
C GLY A 379 113.60 1.07 -14.15
N THR A 380 113.02 1.94 -14.98
CA THR A 380 113.74 2.86 -15.86
C THR A 380 113.85 4.24 -15.21
N TRP A 381 115.07 4.63 -14.84
CA TRP A 381 115.37 5.91 -14.22
C TRP A 381 115.91 6.89 -15.24
N ARG A 382 115.27 8.06 -15.33
CA ARG A 382 115.60 9.09 -16.31
C ARG A 382 116.02 10.37 -15.59
N ALA A 383 117.15 10.95 -16.00
CA ALA A 383 117.63 12.20 -15.41
C ALA A 383 116.66 13.37 -15.70
N ARG A 384 116.49 14.26 -14.72
CA ARG A 384 115.57 15.41 -14.76
C ARG A 384 116.25 16.75 -14.48
N GLY A 385 117.41 16.72 -13.85
CA GLY A 385 118.23 17.89 -13.55
C GLY A 385 119.52 17.44 -12.87
N TYR A 386 120.56 18.26 -12.98
CA TYR A 386 121.90 18.01 -12.44
C TYR A 386 122.33 19.22 -11.62
N GLU A 387 122.91 18.98 -10.45
CA GLU A 387 123.50 19.98 -9.57
C GLU A 387 125.01 19.73 -9.42
N ASP A 388 125.79 20.79 -9.54
CA ASP A 388 127.24 20.81 -9.33
C ASP A 388 127.59 21.98 -8.41
N GLN A 389 127.69 21.73 -7.10
CA GLN A 389 128.15 22.72 -6.12
C GLN A 389 129.37 22.20 -5.36
N SER A 390 130.48 22.93 -5.45
CA SER A 390 131.67 22.78 -4.60
C SER A 390 132.17 21.32 -4.44
N GLY A 391 132.10 20.53 -5.52
CA GLY A 391 132.58 19.13 -5.55
C GLY A 391 131.53 18.07 -5.20
N ALA A 392 130.32 18.45 -4.79
CA ALA A 392 129.18 17.55 -4.66
C ALA A 392 128.37 17.54 -5.96
N ARG A 393 128.35 16.40 -6.64
CA ARG A 393 127.69 16.21 -7.94
C ARG A 393 126.52 15.24 -7.79
N ALA A 394 125.31 15.70 -8.08
CA ALA A 394 124.11 14.88 -7.94
C ALA A 394 123.11 15.14 -9.09
N THR A 395 122.48 14.07 -9.57
CA THR A 395 121.43 14.13 -10.59
C THR A 395 120.11 13.70 -9.97
N LEU A 396 119.05 14.46 -10.22
CA LEU A 396 117.68 14.08 -9.90
C LEU A 396 117.17 13.11 -10.98
N PHE A 397 116.83 11.89 -10.60
CA PHE A 397 116.25 10.87 -11.47
C PHE A 397 114.78 10.67 -11.16
N GLN A 398 113.96 10.50 -12.19
CA GLN A 398 112.56 10.06 -12.04
C GLN A 398 112.42 8.62 -12.55
N ARG A 399 111.74 7.76 -11.79
CA ARG A 399 111.32 6.45 -12.30
C ARG A 399 110.18 6.66 -13.30
N THR A 400 110.36 6.15 -14.51
CA THR A 400 109.40 6.32 -15.62
C THR A 400 108.70 5.04 -16.06
N ALA A 401 109.24 3.88 -15.67
CA ALA A 401 108.65 2.56 -15.88
C ALA A 401 109.19 1.60 -14.82
#